data_AF-A0A4Q3S4C4-F1
#
_entry.id   AF-A0A4Q3S4C4-F1
#
_cell.length_a   1.000
_cell.length_b   1.000
_cell.length_c   1.000
_cell.angle_alpha   90.00
_cell.angle_beta   90.00
_cell.angle_gamma   90.00
#
_symmetry.space_group_name_H-M   'P 1'
#
loop_
_entity.id
_entity.type
_entity.pdbx_description
1 polymer ?
#
loop_
_entity_poly.entity_id
_entity_poly.type
_entity_poly.pdbx_seq_one_letter_code
_entity_poly.pdbx_strand_id
1 'polypeptide(L)'
;MSPVRKIVNDPVYGFITIDHPLILQIISHPYYQRLRNINQMAFAHLVYPGAVHSRLHHSLGAYQLMCNALSELKNKGVVITTEEELGAKIAILLHDIGHGPFSHALEQELISGVHHEAISILIMKKLNEELNGQLDTAISIFTDQHEKHARGGR
;
A
#
# COMPACT_ATOMS: atom_id res chain seq x y z
N MET A 1 -21.91 -10.26 7.85
CA MET A 1 -20.59 -10.07 8.50
C MET A 1 -20.74 -8.95 9.51
N SER A 2 -20.15 -9.08 10.71
CA SER A 2 -20.14 -7.99 11.69
C SER A 2 -19.43 -6.76 11.09
N PRO A 3 -19.88 -5.53 11.40
CA PRO A 3 -19.21 -4.33 10.92
C PRO A 3 -17.77 -4.32 11.42
N VAL A 4 -16.83 -4.24 10.48
CA VAL A 4 -15.40 -4.10 10.78
C VAL A 4 -15.10 -2.63 10.96
N ARG A 5 -14.53 -2.26 12.11
CA ARG A 5 -13.98 -0.93 12.33
C ARG A 5 -12.75 -1.03 13.21
N LYS A 6 -11.57 -0.81 12.60
CA LYS A 6 -10.30 -0.70 13.31
C LYS A 6 -9.78 0.72 13.15
N ILE A 7 -9.36 1.32 14.25
CA ILE A 7 -8.71 2.63 14.26
C ILE A 7 -7.23 2.40 14.58
N VAL A 8 -6.36 3.01 13.78
CA VAL A 8 -4.91 3.07 14.02
C VAL A 8 -4.55 4.52 14.29
N ASN A 9 -3.80 4.76 15.36
CA ASN A 9 -3.26 6.07 15.67
C ASN A 9 -1.99 6.27 14.84
N ASP A 10 -1.95 7.36 14.09
CA ASP A 10 -0.82 7.81 13.31
C ASP A 10 -0.46 9.25 13.71
N PRO A 11 0.80 9.54 14.07
CA PRO A 11 1.17 10.87 14.55
C PRO A 11 1.16 11.95 13.46
N VAL A 12 1.12 11.58 12.17
CA VAL A 12 1.12 12.52 11.04
C VAL A 12 -0.30 12.87 10.61
N TYR A 13 -1.17 11.87 10.48
CA TYR A 13 -2.53 12.02 9.95
C TYR A 13 -3.65 11.85 11.00
N GLY A 14 -3.31 11.56 12.26
CA GLY A 14 -4.28 11.37 13.33
C GLY A 14 -4.85 9.95 13.35
N PHE A 15 -6.15 9.81 13.10
CA PHE A 15 -6.81 8.49 13.12
C PHE A 15 -6.98 7.93 11.72
N ILE A 16 -6.32 6.81 11.45
CA ILE A 16 -6.53 6.03 10.22
C ILE A 16 -7.62 5.00 10.50
N THR A 17 -8.74 5.12 9.78
CA THR A 17 -9.88 4.20 9.91
C THR A 17 -9.81 3.11 8.85
N ILE A 18 -9.87 1.86 9.31
CA ILE A 18 -9.98 0.66 8.47
C ILE A 18 -11.36 0.06 8.70
N ASP A 19 -12.21 0.17 7.69
CA ASP A 19 -13.63 -0.21 7.74
C ASP A 19 -14.02 -1.29 6.70
N HIS A 20 -13.06 -1.73 5.88
CA HIS A 20 -13.27 -2.80 4.91
C HIS A 20 -12.66 -4.14 5.36
N PRO A 21 -13.41 -5.25 5.39
CA PRO A 21 -12.92 -6.55 5.84
C PRO A 21 -11.65 -7.03 5.09
N LEU A 22 -11.62 -6.87 3.76
CA LEU A 22 -10.46 -7.26 2.96
C LEU A 22 -9.21 -6.42 3.28
N ILE A 23 -9.37 -5.11 3.55
CA ILE A 23 -8.25 -4.26 3.95
C ILE A 23 -7.75 -4.71 5.32
N LEU A 24 -8.65 -4.98 6.28
CA LEU A 24 -8.28 -5.51 7.59
C LEU A 24 -7.53 -6.85 7.47
N GLN A 25 -7.96 -7.72 6.57
CA GLN A 25 -7.30 -9.01 6.31
C GLN A 25 -5.89 -8.80 5.73
N ILE A 26 -5.73 -7.92 4.75
CA ILE A 26 -4.43 -7.57 4.15
C ILE A 26 -3.49 -6.98 5.20
N ILE A 27 -3.93 -5.98 5.97
CA ILE A 27 -3.05 -5.38 6.98
C ILE A 27 -2.68 -6.38 8.07
N SER A 28 -3.53 -7.37 8.36
CA SER A 28 -3.23 -8.40 9.37
C SER A 28 -2.32 -9.50 8.83
N HIS A 29 -2.09 -9.56 7.51
CA HIS A 29 -1.33 -10.62 6.87
C HIS A 29 0.17 -10.56 7.22
N PRO A 30 0.87 -11.69 7.43
CA PRO A 30 2.30 -11.71 7.72
C PRO A 30 3.17 -10.95 6.70
N TYR A 31 2.87 -11.06 5.40
CA TYR A 31 3.60 -10.32 4.36
C TYR A 31 3.52 -8.79 4.55
N TYR A 32 2.39 -8.29 5.04
CA TYR A 32 2.22 -6.87 5.34
C TYR A 32 2.82 -6.50 6.70
N GLN A 33 2.57 -7.31 7.73
CA GLN A 33 3.08 -7.07 9.09
C GLN A 33 4.61 -7.04 9.16
N ARG A 34 5.32 -7.73 8.25
CA ARG A 34 6.79 -7.65 8.18
C ARG A 34 7.31 -6.23 7.97
N LEU A 35 6.52 -5.36 7.31
CA LEU A 35 6.89 -3.97 7.04
C LEU A 35 7.12 -3.16 8.33
N ARG A 36 6.67 -3.65 9.49
CA ARG A 36 6.99 -3.05 10.80
C ARG A 36 8.49 -3.00 11.07
N ASN A 37 9.23 -3.99 10.57
CA ASN A 37 10.64 -4.20 10.87
C ASN A 37 11.56 -3.67 9.76
N ILE A 38 11.01 -2.89 8.82
CA ILE A 38 11.77 -2.32 7.71
C ILE A 38 11.69 -0.81 7.82
N ASN A 39 12.83 -0.16 8.14
CA ASN A 39 12.92 1.29 8.20
C ASN A 39 12.63 1.90 6.82
N GLN A 40 11.84 2.96 6.79
CA GLN A 40 11.56 3.69 5.55
C GLN A 40 12.85 4.26 4.94
N MET A 41 13.71 4.85 5.78
CA MET A 41 14.93 5.54 5.37
C MET A 41 16.20 4.80 5.81
N ALA A 42 16.21 3.47 5.76
CA ALA A 42 17.37 2.62 6.07
C ALA A 42 18.18 3.08 7.29
N PHE A 43 19.39 3.64 7.07
CA PHE A 43 20.34 4.07 8.10
C PHE A 43 20.20 5.54 8.53
N ALA A 44 19.21 6.29 8.02
CA ALA A 44 19.05 7.71 8.35
C ALA A 44 18.91 7.96 9.87
N HIS A 45 18.39 6.98 10.63
CA HIS A 45 18.32 7.04 12.08
C HIS A 45 19.68 7.18 12.79
N LEU A 46 20.79 6.84 12.13
CA LEU A 46 22.15 7.03 12.65
C LEU A 46 22.58 8.51 12.67
N VAL A 47 21.98 9.35 11.82
CA VAL A 47 22.25 10.80 11.75
C VAL A 47 21.08 11.59 12.33
N TYR A 48 19.85 11.13 12.10
CA TYR A 48 18.61 11.77 12.54
C TYR A 48 17.85 10.80 13.47
N PRO A 49 18.02 10.86 14.80
CA PRO A 49 17.44 9.88 15.72
C PRO A 49 15.91 9.72 15.65
N GLY A 50 15.18 10.72 15.12
CA GLY A 50 13.73 10.65 14.89
C GLY A 50 13.31 9.89 13.62
N ALA A 51 14.25 9.52 12.74
CA ALA A 51 14.01 8.84 11.48
C ALA A 51 13.76 7.32 11.66
N VAL A 52 12.89 6.95 12.59
CA VAL A 52 12.61 5.56 13.00
C VAL A 52 11.33 4.98 12.43
N HIS A 53 10.62 5.75 11.58
CA HIS A 53 9.39 5.29 10.97
C HIS A 53 9.67 4.13 9.99
N SER A 54 8.85 3.10 10.08
CA SER A 54 8.92 1.92 9.22
C SER A 54 8.04 2.06 7.98
N ARG A 55 8.27 1.19 6.98
CA ARG A 55 7.46 1.11 5.76
C ARG A 55 5.98 0.85 6.03
N LEU A 56 5.65 0.19 7.16
CA LEU A 56 4.25 0.03 7.57
C LEU A 56 3.58 1.39 7.87
N HIS A 57 4.29 2.32 8.51
CA HIS A 57 3.75 3.66 8.78
C HIS A 57 3.52 4.41 7.47
N HIS A 58 4.50 4.39 6.57
CA HIS A 58 4.38 4.98 5.23
C HIS A 58 3.18 4.43 4.46
N SER A 59 3.06 3.10 4.38
CA SER A 59 1.96 2.45 3.67
C SER A 59 0.58 2.78 4.24
N LEU A 60 0.43 2.80 5.57
CA LEU A 60 -0.84 3.22 6.20
C LEU A 60 -1.16 4.69 5.95
N GLY A 61 -0.15 5.57 6.00
CA GLY A 61 -0.31 6.98 5.65
C GLY A 61 -0.72 7.18 4.19
N ALA A 62 -0.09 6.45 3.26
CA ALA A 62 -0.44 6.47 1.85
C ALA A 62 -1.87 5.98 1.59
N TYR A 63 -2.30 4.92 2.29
CA TYR A 63 -3.69 4.47 2.30
C TYR A 63 -4.66 5.57 2.77
N GLN A 64 -4.34 6.29 3.87
CA GLN A 64 -5.18 7.38 4.35
C GLN A 64 -5.30 8.51 3.33
N LEU A 65 -4.19 8.89 2.70
CA LEU A 65 -4.20 9.91 1.64
C LEU A 65 -5.00 9.46 0.42
N MET A 66 -4.92 8.18 0.04
CA MET A 66 -5.72 7.62 -1.05
C MET A 66 -7.22 7.66 -0.74
N CYS A 67 -7.62 7.33 0.50
CA CYS A 67 -9.02 7.48 0.93
C CYS A 67 -9.51 8.93 0.77
N ASN A 68 -8.69 9.90 1.16
CA ASN A 68 -9.01 11.32 1.01
C ASN A 68 -9.10 11.72 -0.48
N ALA A 69 -8.14 11.29 -1.30
CA ALA A 69 -8.10 11.59 -2.73
C ALA A 69 -9.30 11.02 -3.48
N LEU A 70 -9.66 9.76 -3.23
CA LEU A 70 -10.83 9.12 -3.83
C LEU A 70 -12.13 9.82 -3.43
N SER A 71 -12.24 10.24 -2.16
CA SER A 71 -13.40 11.00 -1.67
C SER A 71 -13.52 12.34 -2.39
N GLU A 72 -12.40 13.06 -2.55
CA GLU A 72 -12.36 14.35 -3.23
C GLU A 72 -12.70 14.23 -4.72
N LEU A 73 -12.21 13.20 -5.40
CA LEU A 73 -12.55 12.93 -6.81
C LEU A 73 -14.04 12.64 -6.97
N LYS A 74 -14.63 11.81 -6.10
CA LYS A 74 -16.08 11.54 -6.10
C LYS A 74 -16.90 12.80 -5.86
N ASN A 75 -16.48 13.67 -4.93
CA ASN A 75 -17.14 14.94 -4.66
C ASN A 75 -17.13 15.88 -5.88
N LYS A 76 -16.11 15.78 -6.74
CA LYS A 76 -16.00 16.52 -8.01
C LYS A 76 -16.76 15.86 -9.17
N GLY A 77 -17.53 14.80 -8.91
CA GLY A 77 -18.33 14.11 -9.92
C GLY A 77 -17.55 13.09 -10.75
N VAL A 78 -16.31 12.74 -10.38
CA VAL A 78 -15.59 11.65 -11.03
C VAL A 78 -16.26 10.34 -10.63
N VAL A 79 -16.76 9.61 -11.63
CA VAL A 79 -17.36 8.29 -11.42
C VAL A 79 -16.24 7.31 -11.06
N ILE A 80 -16.30 6.73 -9.86
CA ILE A 80 -15.38 5.70 -9.37
C ILE A 80 -16.25 4.57 -8.79
N THR A 81 -16.14 3.37 -9.35
CA THR A 81 -16.90 2.20 -8.87
C THR A 81 -16.39 1.74 -7.51
N THR A 82 -17.16 0.89 -6.82
CA THR A 82 -16.74 0.30 -5.54
C THR A 82 -15.49 -0.56 -5.71
N GLU A 83 -15.41 -1.28 -6.83
CA GLU A 83 -14.28 -2.14 -7.19
C GLU A 83 -13.02 -1.32 -7.48
N GLU A 84 -13.14 -0.20 -8.22
CA GLU A 84 -12.03 0.72 -8.49
C GLU A 84 -11.54 1.40 -7.20
N GLU A 85 -12.46 1.85 -6.34
CA GLU A 85 -12.12 2.47 -5.06
C GLU A 85 -11.35 1.49 -4.16
N LEU A 86 -11.86 0.27 -4.02
CA LEU A 86 -11.21 -0.76 -3.22
C LEU A 86 -9.87 -1.17 -3.85
N GLY A 87 -9.83 -1.35 -5.17
CA GLY A 87 -8.62 -1.69 -5.93
C GLY A 87 -7.52 -0.64 -5.74
N ALA A 88 -7.85 0.64 -5.86
CA ALA A 88 -6.89 1.73 -5.65
C ALA A 88 -6.38 1.79 -4.20
N LYS A 89 -7.26 1.59 -3.21
CA LYS A 89 -6.88 1.50 -1.79
C LYS A 89 -5.95 0.32 -1.50
N ILE A 90 -6.20 -0.84 -2.12
CA ILE A 90 -5.33 -2.01 -1.98
C ILE A 90 -4.00 -1.79 -2.69
N ALA A 91 -4.02 -1.25 -3.91
CA ALA A 91 -2.82 -1.00 -4.70
C ALA A 91 -1.85 -0.08 -3.95
N ILE A 92 -2.34 1.04 -3.38
CA ILE A 92 -1.49 1.93 -2.60
C ILE A 92 -1.05 1.30 -1.27
N LEU A 93 -1.86 0.45 -0.66
CA LEU A 93 -1.48 -0.26 0.56
C LEU A 93 -0.37 -1.27 0.28
N LEU A 94 -0.30 -1.84 -0.93
CA LEU A 94 0.67 -2.87 -1.27
C LEU A 94 1.85 -2.37 -2.11
N HIS A 95 1.88 -1.10 -2.53
CA HIS A 95 2.88 -0.60 -3.49
C HIS A 95 4.33 -0.88 -3.06
N ASP A 96 4.61 -0.66 -1.78
CA ASP A 96 5.92 -0.83 -1.16
C ASP A 96 6.13 -2.21 -0.50
N ILE A 97 5.20 -3.15 -0.69
CA ILE A 97 5.28 -4.46 -0.03
C ILE A 97 6.46 -5.29 -0.52
N GLY A 98 7.10 -4.97 -1.63
CA GLY A 98 8.26 -5.69 -2.17
C GLY A 98 9.59 -5.34 -1.49
N HIS A 99 9.66 -4.29 -0.67
CA HIS A 99 10.91 -3.87 -0.08
C HIS A 99 11.48 -4.89 0.93
N GLY A 100 12.78 -5.15 0.80
CA GLY A 100 13.60 -5.85 1.79
C GLY A 100 14.23 -4.92 2.82
N PRO A 101 14.88 -5.47 3.87
CA PRO A 101 15.64 -4.68 4.84
C PRO A 101 16.74 -3.87 4.13
N PHE A 102 16.93 -2.62 4.55
CA PHE A 102 17.88 -1.66 3.97
C PHE A 102 17.69 -1.32 2.47
N SER A 103 16.68 -1.95 1.85
CA SER A 103 16.19 -1.76 0.48
C SER A 103 17.28 -1.30 -0.49
N HIS A 104 17.37 -0.01 -0.85
CA HIS A 104 18.31 0.47 -1.86
C HIS A 104 19.79 0.24 -1.55
N ALA A 105 20.19 0.31 -0.27
CA ALA A 105 21.59 0.09 0.10
C ALA A 105 22.01 -1.39 -0.06
N LEU A 106 21.07 -2.32 0.08
CA LEU A 106 21.33 -3.76 -0.07
C LEU A 106 20.96 -4.28 -1.47
N GLU A 107 19.96 -3.69 -2.12
CA GLU A 107 19.40 -4.08 -3.42
C GLU A 107 20.44 -3.91 -4.53
N GLN A 108 21.24 -2.83 -4.50
CA GLN A 108 22.32 -2.61 -5.45
C GLN A 108 23.52 -3.55 -5.25
N GLU A 109 23.78 -3.98 -4.01
CA GLU A 109 24.98 -4.75 -3.65
C GLU A 109 24.77 -6.28 -3.62
N LEU A 110 23.57 -6.75 -3.25
CA LEU A 110 23.30 -8.18 -3.03
C LEU A 110 22.43 -8.85 -4.09
N ILE A 111 21.55 -8.10 -4.76
CA ILE A 111 20.58 -8.65 -5.71
C ILE A 111 20.53 -7.78 -6.96
N SER A 112 21.60 -7.86 -7.76
CA SER A 112 21.69 -7.15 -9.04
C SER A 112 20.50 -7.53 -9.95
N GLY A 113 19.67 -6.55 -10.31
CA GLY A 113 18.63 -6.70 -11.32
C GLY A 113 17.22 -7.07 -10.83
N VAL A 114 16.98 -7.20 -9.52
CA VAL A 114 15.62 -7.38 -8.97
C VAL A 114 15.19 -6.11 -8.25
N HIS A 115 14.26 -5.37 -8.87
CA HIS A 115 13.65 -4.20 -8.25
C HIS A 115 12.51 -4.60 -7.31
N HIS A 116 12.36 -3.89 -6.20
CA HIS A 116 11.28 -4.08 -5.23
C HIS A 116 9.89 -4.06 -5.88
N GLU A 117 9.66 -3.30 -6.95
CA GLU A 117 8.40 -3.31 -7.70
C GLU A 117 8.05 -4.72 -8.23
N ALA A 118 9.02 -5.45 -8.77
CA ALA A 118 8.82 -6.82 -9.25
C ALA A 118 8.47 -7.76 -8.08
N ILE A 119 9.11 -7.57 -6.92
CA ILE A 119 8.80 -8.31 -5.70
C ILE A 119 7.41 -7.94 -5.18
N SER A 120 7.00 -6.67 -5.23
CA SER A 120 5.66 -6.21 -4.87
C SER A 120 4.62 -6.96 -5.70
N ILE A 121 4.79 -7.04 -7.02
CA ILE A 121 3.88 -7.77 -7.91
C ILE A 121 3.82 -9.26 -7.54
N LEU A 122 4.96 -9.90 -7.27
CA LEU A 122 4.98 -11.32 -6.87
C LEU A 122 4.22 -11.55 -5.56
N ILE A 123 4.42 -10.70 -4.56
CA ILE A 123 3.70 -10.79 -3.28
C ILE A 123 2.21 -10.51 -3.48
N MET A 124 1.85 -9.51 -4.29
CA MET A 124 0.46 -9.20 -4.60
C MET A 124 -0.24 -10.38 -5.28
N LYS A 125 0.41 -11.01 -6.27
CA LYS A 125 -0.11 -12.22 -6.92
C LYS A 125 -0.28 -13.37 -5.92
N LYS A 126 0.70 -13.56 -5.02
CA LYS A 126 0.63 -14.60 -4.00
C LYS A 126 -0.54 -14.37 -3.02
N LEU A 127 -0.69 -13.13 -2.54
CA LEU A 127 -1.84 -12.74 -1.73
C LEU A 127 -3.15 -12.93 -2.49
N ASN A 128 -3.17 -12.64 -3.78
CA ASN A 128 -4.38 -12.78 -4.59
C ASN A 128 -4.83 -14.24 -4.73
N GLU A 129 -3.88 -15.18 -4.89
CA GLU A 129 -4.16 -16.62 -4.83
C GLU A 129 -4.80 -17.00 -3.48
N GLU A 130 -4.22 -16.55 -2.37
CA GLU A 130 -4.72 -16.86 -1.02
C GLU A 130 -6.07 -16.20 -0.71
N LEU A 131 -6.36 -15.07 -1.36
CA LEU A 131 -7.58 -14.29 -1.19
C LEU A 131 -8.60 -14.52 -2.32
N ASN A 132 -8.44 -15.58 -3.12
CA ASN A 132 -9.37 -16.02 -4.15
C ASN A 132 -9.71 -14.93 -5.20
N GLY A 133 -8.71 -14.24 -5.74
CA GLY A 133 -8.90 -13.25 -6.81
C GLY A 133 -9.36 -11.86 -6.36
N GLN A 134 -9.54 -11.64 -5.06
CA GLN A 134 -10.03 -10.36 -4.53
C GLN A 134 -9.09 -9.16 -4.76
N LEU A 135 -7.85 -9.38 -5.22
CA LEU A 135 -6.86 -8.35 -5.52
C LEU A 135 -6.72 -8.10 -7.05
N ASP A 136 -7.51 -8.75 -7.91
CA ASP A 136 -7.40 -8.63 -9.37
C ASP A 136 -7.42 -7.17 -9.85
N THR A 137 -8.41 -6.39 -9.41
CA THR A 137 -8.52 -4.96 -9.75
C THR A 137 -7.34 -4.14 -9.20
N ALA A 138 -6.84 -4.48 -8.01
CA ALA A 138 -5.70 -3.79 -7.43
C ALA A 138 -4.41 -4.04 -8.23
N ILE A 139 -4.20 -5.29 -8.66
CA ILE A 139 -3.05 -5.67 -9.49
C ILE A 139 -3.14 -5.01 -10.87
N SER A 140 -4.32 -4.96 -11.49
CA SER A 140 -4.48 -4.30 -12.79
C SER A 140 -4.25 -2.79 -12.69
N ILE A 141 -4.72 -2.13 -11.62
CA ILE A 141 -4.41 -0.72 -11.34
C ILE A 141 -2.91 -0.51 -11.11
N PHE A 142 -2.28 -1.35 -10.29
CA PHE A 142 -0.85 -1.23 -9.96
C PHE A 142 0.06 -1.41 -11.18
N THR A 143 -0.35 -2.24 -12.14
CA THR A 143 0.41 -2.52 -13.37
C THR A 143 0.02 -1.65 -14.56
N ASP A 144 -0.85 -0.64 -14.36
CA ASP A 144 -1.40 0.23 -15.40
C ASP A 144 -2.10 -0.55 -16.55
N GLN A 145 -2.74 -1.66 -16.20
CA GLN A 145 -3.52 -2.50 -17.12
C GLN A 145 -5.05 -2.30 -16.97
N HIS A 146 -5.47 -1.40 -16.09
CA HIS A 146 -6.88 -1.10 -15.86
C HIS A 146 -7.40 -0.05 -16.86
N GLU A 147 -8.61 -0.27 -17.43
CA GLU A 147 -9.14 0.51 -18.56
C GLU A 147 -9.31 2.02 -18.28
N LYS A 148 -9.56 2.39 -17.03
CA LYS A 148 -9.71 3.78 -16.61
C LYS A 148 -8.34 4.43 -16.39
N HIS A 149 -7.82 5.07 -17.43
CA HIS A 149 -6.65 5.93 -17.30
C HIS A 149 -7.05 7.34 -16.85
N ALA A 150 -6.24 7.94 -15.98
CA ALA A 150 -6.30 9.37 -15.74
C ALA A 150 -6.02 10.06 -17.08
N ARG A 151 -7.05 10.57 -17.75
CA ARG A 151 -6.85 11.47 -18.89
C ARG A 151 -6.13 12.68 -18.32
N GLY A 152 -4.82 12.76 -18.58
CA GLY A 152 -4.00 13.90 -18.19
C GLY A 152 -4.71 15.17 -18.64
N GLY A 153 -5.17 15.97 -17.68
CA GLY A 153 -5.54 17.34 -17.94
C GLY A 153 -4.30 18.03 -18.48
N ARG A 154 -4.38 18.51 -19.72
CA ARG A 154 -3.49 19.58 -20.18
C ARG A 154 -3.84 20.86 -19.44
#